data_AF-A0A935YRX0-F1
#
_entry.id   AF-A0A935YRX0-F1
#
_cell.length_a   1.000
_cell.length_b   1.000
_cell.length_c   1.000
_cell.angle_alpha   90.00
_cell.angle_beta   90.00
_cell.angle_gamma   90.00
#
_symmetry.space_group_name_H-M   'P 1'
#
loop_
_entity.id
_entity.type
_entity.pdbx_description
1 polymer ?
#
loop_
_entity_poly.entity_id
_entity_poly.type
_entity_poly.pdbx_seq_one_letter_code
_entity_poly.pdbx_strand_id
1 'polypeptide(L)'
;MTLFEIALIASLVFSLLALFVAIISLKTSRNQAANNEKLLQKLMRDLAASNSGSVGMGQRLLAMEKRLQNSPKPSEKIDVYNDDEFQPYSQAAQLFQMGLDADEVARRCGLSRAEASLLEVMQKAGQS
;
A
#
# COMPACT_ATOMS: atom_id res chain seq x y z
N MET A 1 85.76 7.87 11.06
CA MET A 1 85.18 7.05 12.15
C MET A 1 83.84 7.60 12.63
N THR A 2 83.70 8.89 12.88
CA THR A 2 82.46 9.52 13.39
C THR A 2 81.25 9.46 12.44
N LEU A 3 81.43 9.59 11.13
CA LEU A 3 80.31 9.56 10.16
C LEU A 3 79.58 8.21 10.09
N PHE A 4 80.31 7.10 10.24
CA PHE A 4 79.72 5.75 10.18
C PHE A 4 78.87 5.45 11.41
N GLU A 5 79.33 5.85 12.60
CA GLU A 5 78.58 5.77 13.86
C GLU A 5 77.27 6.57 13.80
N ILE A 6 77.32 7.80 13.26
CA ILE A 6 76.12 8.65 13.10
C ILE A 6 75.11 7.98 12.16
N ALA A 7 75.58 7.38 11.05
CA ALA A 7 74.71 6.68 10.11
C ALA A 7 74.06 5.42 10.71
N LEU A 8 74.80 4.67 11.53
CA LEU A 8 74.25 3.50 12.25
C LEU A 8 73.17 3.92 13.25
N ILE A 9 73.43 4.96 14.05
CA ILE A 9 72.43 5.46 15.01
C ILE A 9 71.19 5.98 14.28
N ALA A 10 71.36 6.73 13.18
CA ALA A 10 70.24 7.25 12.41
C ALA A 10 69.36 6.14 11.81
N SER A 11 69.96 5.09 11.25
CA SER A 11 69.21 3.95 10.70
C SER A 11 68.49 3.13 11.77
N LEU A 12 69.11 2.99 12.95
CA LEU A 12 68.50 2.30 14.09
C LEU A 12 67.30 3.08 14.65
N VAL A 13 67.42 4.40 14.78
CA VAL A 13 66.31 5.28 15.17
C VAL A 13 65.19 5.25 14.13
N PHE A 14 65.52 5.27 12.85
CA PHE A 14 64.52 5.22 11.78
C PHE A 14 63.75 3.90 11.78
N SER A 15 64.45 2.77 11.96
CA SER A 15 63.84 1.44 12.09
C SER A 15 62.90 1.35 13.29
N LEU A 16 63.31 1.86 14.46
CA LEU A 16 62.48 1.90 15.66
C LEU A 16 61.22 2.76 15.46
N LEU A 17 61.37 3.92 14.81
CA LEU A 17 60.26 4.81 14.53
C LEU A 17 59.25 4.18 13.56
N ALA A 18 59.74 3.52 12.50
CA ALA A 18 58.89 2.80 11.55
C ALA A 18 58.12 1.65 12.24
N LEU A 19 58.78 0.90 13.11
CA LEU A 19 58.17 -0.19 13.88
C LEU A 19 57.11 0.36 14.85
N PHE A 20 57.39 1.48 15.52
CA PHE A 20 56.44 2.14 16.40
C PHE A 20 55.17 2.60 15.66
N VAL A 21 55.32 3.22 14.48
CA VAL A 21 54.20 3.62 13.62
C VAL A 21 53.41 2.40 13.14
N ALA A 22 54.08 1.31 12.76
CA ALA A 22 53.44 0.07 12.35
C ALA A 22 52.61 -0.58 13.48
N ILE A 23 53.10 -0.57 14.73
CA ILE A 23 52.35 -1.06 15.89
C ILE A 23 51.10 -0.21 16.14
N ILE A 24 51.22 1.12 16.03
CA ILE A 24 50.08 2.03 16.19
C ILE A 24 49.05 1.80 15.08
N SER A 25 49.47 1.68 13.82
CA SER A 25 48.55 1.46 12.69
C SER A 25 47.83 0.12 12.77
N LEU A 26 48.50 -0.93 13.25
CA LEU A 26 47.88 -2.23 13.54
C LEU A 26 46.86 -2.14 14.68
N LYS A 27 47.18 -1.41 15.75
CA LYS A 27 46.23 -1.18 16.86
C LYS A 27 45.02 -0.36 16.42
N THR A 28 45.22 0.69 15.64
CA THR A 28 44.11 1.51 15.13
C THR A 28 43.26 0.75 14.13
N SER A 29 43.84 -0.14 13.30
CA SER A 29 43.09 -1.03 12.41
C SER A 29 42.17 -1.99 13.19
N ARG A 30 42.67 -2.56 14.30
CA ARG A 30 41.85 -3.39 15.20
C ARG A 30 40.74 -2.59 15.90
N ASN A 31 41.03 -1.35 16.31
CA ASN A 31 40.02 -0.48 16.89
C ASN A 31 38.97 -0.01 15.86
N GLN A 32 39.35 0.16 14.60
CA GLN A 32 38.43 0.49 13.52
C GLN A 32 37.43 -0.64 13.25
N ALA A 33 37.87 -1.92 13.32
CA ALA A 33 36.97 -3.06 13.20
C ALA A 33 35.87 -3.06 14.29
N ALA A 34 36.26 -2.81 15.55
CA ALA A 34 35.30 -2.74 16.66
C ALA A 34 34.35 -1.53 16.56
N ASN A 35 34.80 -0.42 15.98
CA ASN A 35 33.95 0.75 15.77
C ASN A 35 32.98 0.56 14.59
N ASN A 36 33.43 -0.12 13.53
CA ASN A 36 32.58 -0.53 12.41
C ASN A 36 31.49 -1.52 12.85
N GLU A 37 31.81 -2.45 13.74
CA GLU A 37 30.82 -3.41 14.26
C GLU A 37 29.72 -2.72 15.07
N LYS A 38 30.07 -1.72 15.90
CA LYS A 38 29.10 -0.88 16.62
C LYS A 38 28.23 -0.04 15.68
N LEU A 39 28.83 0.50 14.60
CA LEU A 39 28.10 1.26 13.60
C LEU A 39 27.15 0.36 12.81
N LEU A 40 27.61 -0.82 12.39
CA LEU A 40 26.76 -1.85 11.75
C LEU A 40 25.63 -2.28 12.66
N GLN A 41 25.88 -2.51 13.95
CA GLN A 41 24.84 -2.91 14.89
C GLN A 41 23.81 -1.81 15.12
N LYS A 42 24.22 -0.53 15.12
CA LYS A 42 23.29 0.61 15.14
C LYS A 42 22.48 0.69 13.86
N LEU A 43 23.13 0.62 12.69
CA LEU A 43 22.46 0.64 11.40
C LEU A 43 21.50 -0.56 11.23
N MET A 44 21.86 -1.74 11.69
CA MET A 44 20.97 -2.92 11.71
C MET A 44 19.81 -2.73 12.67
N ARG A 45 20.00 -2.04 13.80
CA ARG A 45 18.91 -1.73 14.74
C ARG A 45 17.98 -0.66 14.20
N ASP A 46 18.51 0.36 13.53
CA ASP A 46 17.76 1.40 12.86
C ASP A 46 17.04 0.83 11.63
N LEU A 47 17.67 -0.08 10.89
CA LEU A 47 17.06 -0.83 9.80
C LEU A 47 16.04 -1.83 10.34
N ALA A 48 16.25 -2.48 11.49
CA ALA A 48 15.26 -3.35 12.11
C ALA A 48 14.09 -2.56 12.69
N ALA A 49 14.32 -1.37 13.25
CA ALA A 49 13.27 -0.45 13.68
C ALA A 49 12.49 0.08 12.47
N SER A 50 13.19 0.53 11.42
CA SER A 50 12.60 1.00 10.16
C SER A 50 11.88 -0.13 9.40
N ASN A 51 12.43 -1.34 9.40
CA ASN A 51 11.85 -2.52 8.78
C ASN A 51 10.74 -3.12 9.66
N SER A 52 10.76 -2.98 10.99
CA SER A 52 9.60 -3.27 11.83
C SER A 52 8.48 -2.25 11.60
N GLY A 53 8.86 -1.01 11.27
CA GLY A 53 7.96 0.01 10.70
C GLY A 53 7.39 -0.42 9.35
N SER A 54 8.21 -0.86 8.39
CA SER A 54 7.78 -1.28 7.05
C SER A 54 7.10 -2.65 6.99
N VAL A 55 7.44 -3.61 7.86
CA VAL A 55 6.76 -4.90 8.02
C VAL A 55 5.45 -4.69 8.78
N GLY A 56 5.40 -3.78 9.76
CA GLY A 56 4.16 -3.35 10.41
C GLY A 56 3.23 -2.58 9.48
N MET A 57 3.76 -1.68 8.64
CA MET A 57 3.04 -1.02 7.55
C MET A 57 2.65 -2.01 6.46
N GLY A 58 3.50 -3.00 6.16
CA GLY A 58 3.25 -4.08 5.21
C GLY A 58 2.16 -5.03 5.68
N GLN A 59 2.15 -5.42 6.96
CA GLN A 59 1.05 -6.17 7.59
C GLN A 59 -0.22 -5.33 7.71
N ARG A 60 -0.13 -4.01 7.96
CA ARG A 60 -1.28 -3.10 7.90
C ARG A 60 -1.82 -2.93 6.48
N LEU A 61 -0.97 -2.86 5.48
CA LEU A 61 -1.32 -2.84 4.05
C LEU A 61 -1.96 -4.18 3.66
N LEU A 62 -1.39 -5.31 4.08
CA LEU A 62 -1.96 -6.64 3.82
C LEU A 62 -3.28 -6.85 4.59
N ALA A 63 -3.42 -6.28 5.79
CA ALA A 63 -4.67 -6.28 6.54
C ALA A 63 -5.71 -5.32 5.95
N MET A 64 -5.30 -4.18 5.37
CA MET A 64 -6.17 -3.27 4.61
C MET A 64 -6.58 -3.91 3.29
N GLU A 65 -5.66 -4.54 2.56
CA GLU A 65 -5.92 -5.31 1.34
C GLU A 65 -6.84 -6.49 1.64
N LYS A 66 -6.64 -7.21 2.75
CA LYS A 66 -7.54 -8.28 3.19
C LYS A 66 -8.91 -7.74 3.64
N ARG A 67 -8.99 -6.52 4.18
CA ARG A 67 -10.28 -5.84 4.44
C ARG A 67 -10.93 -5.31 3.15
N LEU A 68 -10.16 -5.02 2.11
CA LEU A 68 -10.64 -4.66 0.77
C LEU A 68 -11.03 -5.89 -0.06
N GLN A 69 -10.37 -7.04 0.14
CA GLN A 69 -10.69 -8.34 -0.49
C GLN A 69 -11.82 -9.08 0.23
N ASN A 70 -11.94 -8.92 1.56
CA ASN A 70 -13.07 -9.40 2.36
C ASN A 70 -14.18 -8.35 2.51
N SER A 71 -13.98 -7.13 2.01
CA SER A 71 -15.14 -6.39 1.53
C SER A 71 -15.70 -7.28 0.44
N PRO A 72 -16.95 -7.74 0.55
CA PRO A 72 -17.51 -8.54 -0.51
C PRO A 72 -17.24 -7.77 -1.79
N LYS A 73 -16.54 -8.39 -2.75
CA LYS A 73 -16.87 -8.11 -4.15
C LYS A 73 -18.39 -8.03 -4.13
N PRO A 74 -19.02 -6.90 -4.50
CA PRO A 74 -20.43 -6.95 -4.82
C PRO A 74 -20.51 -8.17 -5.70
N SER A 75 -21.17 -9.20 -5.18
CA SER A 75 -21.43 -10.36 -5.98
C SER A 75 -21.94 -9.78 -7.29
N GLU A 76 -21.42 -10.26 -8.40
CA GLU A 76 -22.08 -10.12 -9.69
C GLU A 76 -23.35 -10.99 -9.66
N LYS A 77 -24.13 -10.82 -8.60
CA LYS A 77 -25.55 -10.97 -8.50
C LYS A 77 -25.98 -9.53 -8.39
N ILE A 78 -26.47 -9.04 -9.51
CA ILE A 78 -27.33 -7.88 -9.65
C ILE A 78 -28.23 -7.82 -8.39
N ASP A 79 -27.79 -7.13 -7.34
CA ASP A 79 -28.68 -6.63 -6.31
C ASP A 79 -29.33 -5.42 -6.99
N VAL A 80 -30.44 -5.72 -7.65
CA VAL A 80 -31.38 -4.73 -8.15
C VAL A 80 -31.69 -3.82 -6.96
N TYR A 81 -31.09 -2.63 -6.98
CA TYR A 81 -31.59 -1.38 -6.40
C TYR A 81 -32.87 -1.58 -5.56
N ASN A 82 -32.70 -1.92 -4.28
CA ASN A 82 -33.75 -1.71 -3.29
C ASN A 82 -33.66 -0.24 -2.83
N ASP A 83 -33.72 0.69 -3.78
CA ASP A 83 -34.18 2.03 -3.48
C ASP A 83 -35.71 1.95 -3.49
N ASP A 84 -36.34 2.31 -2.37
CA ASP A 84 -37.80 2.48 -2.26
C ASP A 84 -38.38 3.33 -3.41
N GLU A 85 -37.55 4.16 -4.05
CA GLU A 85 -37.89 5.02 -5.19
C GLU A 85 -38.02 4.26 -6.52
N PHE A 86 -37.40 3.08 -6.68
CA PHE A 86 -37.44 2.28 -7.92
C PHE A 86 -38.54 1.20 -7.92
N GLN A 87 -39.11 0.90 -6.74
CA GLN A 87 -40.20 -0.06 -6.58
C GLN A 87 -41.49 0.36 -7.34
N PRO A 88 -41.92 1.64 -7.35
CA PRO A 88 -43.06 2.09 -8.14
C PRO A 88 -42.89 1.83 -9.65
N TYR A 89 -41.70 2.04 -10.20
CA TYR A 89 -41.41 1.87 -11.63
C TYR A 89 -41.41 0.40 -12.06
N SER A 90 -40.84 -0.49 -11.23
CA SER A 90 -40.86 -1.94 -11.50
C SER A 90 -42.27 -2.53 -11.39
N GLN A 91 -43.07 -2.07 -10.43
CA GLN A 91 -44.49 -2.44 -10.31
C GLN A 91 -45.31 -1.90 -11.49
N ALA A 92 -45.07 -0.66 -11.93
CA ALA A 92 -45.72 -0.07 -13.09
C ALA A 92 -45.45 -0.87 -14.38
N ALA A 93 -44.21 -1.31 -14.60
CA ALA A 93 -43.85 -2.14 -15.75
C ALA A 93 -44.58 -3.49 -15.78
N GLN A 94 -44.86 -4.10 -14.62
CA GLN A 94 -45.66 -5.33 -14.52
C GLN A 94 -47.14 -5.06 -14.83
N LEU A 95 -47.71 -3.95 -14.36
CA LEU A 95 -49.09 -3.58 -14.65
C LEU A 95 -49.30 -3.27 -16.15
N PHE A 96 -48.32 -2.64 -16.80
CA PHE A 96 -48.35 -2.45 -18.26
C PHE A 96 -48.29 -3.76 -19.04
N GLN A 97 -47.52 -4.75 -18.58
CA GLN A 97 -47.52 -6.11 -19.18
C GLN A 97 -48.87 -6.81 -19.05
N MET A 98 -49.66 -6.46 -18.03
CA MET A 98 -51.05 -6.95 -17.87
C MET A 98 -52.06 -6.16 -18.72
N GLY A 99 -51.63 -5.18 -19.51
CA GLY A 99 -52.46 -4.41 -20.43
C GLY A 99 -53.25 -3.27 -19.79
N LEU A 100 -52.84 -2.79 -18.61
CA LEU A 100 -53.47 -1.64 -17.97
C LEU A 100 -53.07 -0.32 -18.64
N ASP A 101 -54.02 0.62 -18.70
CA ASP A 101 -53.80 1.95 -19.26
C ASP A 101 -52.94 2.84 -18.36
N ALA A 102 -52.20 3.78 -18.95
CA ALA A 102 -51.23 4.63 -18.25
C ALA A 102 -51.85 5.45 -17.11
N ASP A 103 -53.11 5.88 -17.25
CA ASP A 103 -53.83 6.61 -16.20
C ASP A 103 -54.14 5.76 -14.97
N GLU A 104 -54.37 4.46 -15.14
CA GLU A 104 -54.64 3.53 -14.05
C GLU A 104 -53.35 3.08 -13.35
N VAL A 105 -52.27 2.89 -14.12
CA VAL A 105 -50.94 2.57 -13.57
C VAL A 105 -50.39 3.73 -12.74
N ALA A 106 -50.53 4.98 -13.22
CA ALA A 106 -50.12 6.18 -12.49
C ALA A 106 -50.80 6.27 -11.11
N ARG A 107 -52.11 6.02 -11.05
CA ARG A 107 -52.88 6.03 -9.79
C ARG A 107 -52.43 4.94 -8.81
N ARG A 108 -52.18 3.72 -9.29
CA ARG A 108 -51.88 2.57 -8.42
C ARG A 108 -50.46 2.56 -7.88
N CYS A 109 -49.51 3.03 -8.68
CA CYS A 109 -48.09 3.06 -8.31
C CYS A 109 -47.65 4.45 -7.82
N GLY A 110 -48.54 5.44 -7.74
CA GLY A 110 -48.24 6.77 -7.22
C GLY A 110 -47.37 7.65 -8.12
N LEU A 111 -47.36 7.39 -9.43
CA LEU A 111 -46.60 8.17 -10.42
C LEU A 111 -47.44 9.27 -11.04
N SER A 112 -46.78 10.27 -11.64
CA SER A 112 -47.46 11.23 -12.50
C SER A 112 -47.90 10.58 -13.82
N ARG A 113 -48.95 11.13 -14.45
CA ARG A 113 -49.42 10.68 -15.78
C ARG A 113 -48.33 10.72 -16.85
N ALA A 114 -47.46 11.72 -16.78
CA ALA A 114 -46.34 11.89 -17.70
C ALA A 114 -45.30 10.76 -17.53
N GLU A 115 -44.98 10.38 -16.30
CA GLU A 115 -44.05 9.27 -16.01
C GLU A 115 -44.61 7.93 -16.45
N ALA A 116 -45.89 7.65 -16.18
CA ALA A 116 -46.52 6.41 -16.59
C ALA A 116 -46.57 6.27 -18.13
N SER A 117 -46.91 7.35 -18.84
CA SER A 117 -46.91 7.36 -20.31
C SER A 117 -45.50 7.16 -20.90
N LEU A 118 -44.47 7.74 -20.29
CA LEU A 118 -43.08 7.53 -20.70
C LEU A 118 -42.67 6.06 -20.54
N LEU A 119 -43.00 5.43 -19.41
CA LEU A 119 -42.72 4.02 -19.16
C LEU A 119 -43.41 3.10 -20.16
N GLU A 120 -44.65 3.41 -20.53
CA GLU A 120 -45.39 2.64 -21.54
C GLU A 120 -44.67 2.65 -22.90
N VAL A 121 -44.17 3.81 -23.33
CA VAL A 121 -43.41 3.95 -24.59
C VAL A 121 -42.07 3.24 -24.49
N MET A 122 -41.35 3.38 -23.36
CA MET A 122 -40.07 2.68 -23.14
C MET A 122 -40.25 1.16 -23.12
N GLN A 123 -41.32 0.64 -22.53
CA GLN A 123 -41.65 -0.79 -22.54
C GLN A 123 -41.94 -1.29 -23.96
N LYS A 124 -42.73 -0.55 -24.74
CA LYS A 124 -43.02 -0.89 -26.15
C LYS A 124 -41.76 -0.85 -27.02
N ALA A 125 -40.84 0.09 -26.76
CA ALA A 125 -39.57 0.20 -27.48
C ALA A 125 -38.52 -0.85 -27.05
N GLY A 126 -38.59 -1.35 -25.81
CA GLY A 126 -37.69 -2.41 -25.32
C GLY A 126 -38.12 -3.83 -25.71
N GLN A 127 -39.36 -4.02 -26.19
CA GLN A 127 -39.89 -5.31 -26.67
C GLN A 127 -39.79 -5.51 -28.19
N SER A 128 -39.28 -4.51 -28.93
CA SER A 128 -39.07 -4.56 -30.39
C SER A 128 -37.63 -4.87 -30.79
#